data_AF-A0AAW7J343-F1
#
_entry.id   AF-A0AAW7J343-F1
#
_cell.length_a   1.000
_cell.length_b   1.000
_cell.length_c   1.000
_cell.angle_alpha   90.00
_cell.angle_beta   90.00
_cell.angle_gamma   90.00
#
_symmetry.space_group_name_H-M   'P 1'
#
loop_
_entity.id
_entity.type
_entity.pdbx_description
1 polymer ?
#
loop_
_entity_poly.entity_id
_entity_poly.type
_entity_poly.pdbx_seq_one_letter_code
_entity_poly.pdbx_strand_id
1 'polypeptide(L)' 'IIATIDWVNARPFYVSVGSLTWKGHEFLDNVRDSKIWSETKVVASKVGSVSLSMLATIASSVITKSLGLN' A
#
# COMPACT_ATOMS: atom_id res chain seq x y z
N ILE A 1 -5.62 -15.68 -0.37
CA ILE A 1 -4.53 -14.92 -1.00
C ILE A 1 -3.44 -15.93 -1.32
N ILE A 2 -3.21 -16.21 -2.59
CA ILE A 2 -2.07 -17.03 -3.03
C ILE A 2 -1.06 -16.04 -3.59
N ALA A 3 0.12 -16.01 -2.99
CA ALA A 3 1.25 -15.27 -3.52
C ALA A 3 2.28 -16.28 -4.04
N THR A 4 2.70 -16.12 -5.28
CA THR A 4 3.79 -16.88 -5.87
C THR A 4 5.03 -16.00 -5.83
N ILE A 5 6.12 -16.51 -5.25
CA ILE A 5 7.40 -15.82 -5.17
C ILE A 5 8.46 -16.73 -5.79
N ASP A 6 9.09 -16.27 -6.87
CA ASP A 6 10.24 -16.96 -7.47
C ASP A 6 11.53 -16.33 -6.96
N TRP A 7 12.46 -17.17 -6.51
CA TRP A 7 13.70 -16.74 -5.86
C TRP A 7 14.91 -17.03 -6.75
N VAL A 8 15.82 -16.06 -6.85
CA VAL A 8 17.13 -16.21 -7.50
C VAL A 8 18.19 -15.60 -6.60
N ASN A 9 19.24 -16.34 -6.28
CA ASN A 9 20.35 -15.88 -5.41
C ASN A 9 19.88 -15.25 -4.09
N ALA A 10 18.92 -15.90 -3.40
CA ALA A 10 18.31 -15.43 -2.15
C ALA A 10 17.60 -14.06 -2.25
N ARG A 11 17.22 -13.62 -3.44
CA ARG A 11 16.39 -12.43 -3.67
C ARG A 11 15.10 -12.82 -4.40
N PRO A 12 13.96 -12.19 -4.07
CA PRO A 12 12.74 -12.40 -4.83
C PRO A 12 12.94 -11.79 -6.22
N PHE A 13 12.89 -12.64 -7.24
CA PHE A 13 13.00 -12.24 -8.65
C PHE A 13 11.63 -11.86 -9.22
N TYR A 14 10.60 -12.60 -8.82
CA TYR A 14 9.22 -12.36 -9.24
C TYR A 14 8.29 -12.55 -8.04
N VAL A 15 7.35 -11.62 -7.89
CA VAL A 15 6.27 -11.71 -6.89
C VAL A 15 4.97 -11.46 -7.61
N SER A 16 4.07 -12.44 -7.53
CA SER A 16 2.69 -12.31 -8.02
C SER A 16 1.74 -12.54 -6.87
N VAL A 17 0.80 -11.61 -6.67
CA VAL A 17 -0.23 -11.71 -5.63
C VAL A 17 -1.57 -11.87 -6.34
N GLY A 18 -2.20 -13.03 -6.15
CA GLY A 18 -3.51 -13.36 -6.71
C GLY A 18 -4.65 -13.29 -5.68
N SER A 19 -5.87 -13.22 -6.20
CA SER A 19 -7.11 -13.27 -5.42
C SER A 19 -7.21 -12.20 -4.32
N LEU A 20 -6.81 -10.98 -4.66
CA LEU A 20 -7.06 -9.81 -3.80
C LEU A 20 -8.56 -9.48 -3.82
N THR A 21 -9.06 -9.00 -2.69
CA THR A 21 -10.41 -8.44 -2.63
C THR A 21 -10.45 -7.10 -3.36
N TRP A 22 -11.66 -6.63 -3.70
CA TRP A 22 -11.85 -5.28 -4.25
C TRP A 22 -11.13 -4.21 -3.42
N LYS A 23 -11.28 -4.25 -2.09
CA LYS A 23 -10.60 -3.32 -1.16
C LYS A 23 -9.07 -3.44 -1.22
N GLY A 24 -8.55 -4.64 -1.48
CA GLY A 24 -7.12 -4.85 -1.68
C GLY A 24 -6.62 -4.16 -2.95
N HIS A 25 -7.36 -4.27 -4.05
CA HIS A 25 -7.05 -3.55 -5.29
C HIS A 25 -7.14 -2.04 -5.10
N GLU A 26 -8.20 -1.55 -4.47
CA GLU A 26 -8.37 -0.11 -4.16
C GLU A 26 -7.19 0.44 -3.34
N PHE A 27 -6.77 -0.28 -2.30
CA PHE A 27 -5.59 0.12 -1.53
C PHE A 27 -4.32 0.20 -2.39
N LEU A 28 -4.05 -0.83 -3.20
CA LEU A 28 -2.88 -0.86 -4.08
C LEU A 28 -2.90 0.27 -5.10
N ASP A 29 -4.05 0.58 -5.67
CA ASP A 29 -4.21 1.68 -6.61
C ASP A 29 -3.94 3.04 -5.94
N ASN A 30 -4.39 3.21 -4.70
CA ASN A 30 -4.14 4.41 -3.92
C ASN A 30 -2.65 4.62 -3.60
N VAL A 31 -1.91 3.55 -3.26
CA VAL A 31 -0.48 3.65 -2.92
C VAL A 31 0.46 3.39 -4.11
N ARG A 32 -0.07 3.26 -5.32
CA ARG A 32 0.74 3.02 -6.53
C ARG A 32 1.63 4.19 -6.87
N ASP A 33 1.18 5.42 -6.59
CA ASP A 33 1.96 6.62 -6.77
C ASP A 33 3.02 6.75 -5.66
N SER A 34 4.28 6.96 -6.07
CA SER A 34 5.41 7.01 -5.16
C SER A 34 5.37 8.17 -4.15
N LYS A 35 4.80 9.32 -4.54
CA LYS A 35 4.64 10.49 -3.66
C LYS A 35 3.58 10.19 -2.60
N ILE A 36 2.43 9.68 -3.02
CA ILE A 36 1.35 9.26 -2.10
C ILE A 36 1.84 8.20 -1.12
N TRP A 37 2.59 7.20 -1.59
CA TRP A 37 3.15 6.17 -0.72
C TRP A 37 4.17 6.71 0.28
N SER A 38 5.03 7.65 -0.15
CA SER A 38 6.00 8.30 0.73
C SER A 38 5.29 9.05 1.87
N GLU A 39 4.30 9.88 1.55
CA GLU A 39 3.52 10.64 2.53
C GLU A 39 2.74 9.71 3.48
N THR A 40 2.13 8.65 2.94
CA THR A 40 1.44 7.62 3.73
C THR A 40 2.37 7.00 4.78
N LYS A 41 3.61 6.64 4.39
CA LYS A 41 4.61 6.10 5.32
C LYS A 41 5.03 7.10 6.40
N VAL A 42 5.16 8.38 6.04
CA VAL A 42 5.49 9.45 7.01
C VAL A 42 4.40 9.62 8.06
N VAL A 43 3.13 9.47 7.68
CA VAL A 43 2.03 9.50 8.66
C VAL A 43 2.00 8.22 9.50
N ALA A 44 2.16 7.06 8.86
CA ALA A 44 2.11 5.77 9.54
C ALA A 44 3.28 5.55 10.52
N SER A 45 4.47 6.11 10.25
CA SER A 45 5.65 5.96 11.11
C SER A 45 5.53 6.67 12.47
N LYS A 46 4.51 7.50 12.66
CA LYS A 46 4.23 8.18 13.93
C LYS A 46 3.75 7.22 15.03
N VAL A 47 3.38 6.00 14.67
CA VAL A 47 2.98 4.95 15.61
C VAL A 47 3.85 3.72 15.42
N GLY A 48 4.09 2.95 16.49
CA GLY A 48 4.97 1.78 16.46
C GLY A 48 4.43 0.60 15.63
N SER A 49 3.13 0.58 15.34
CA SER A 49 2.49 -0.45 14.52
C SER A 49 1.19 0.08 13.91
N VAL A 50 0.90 -0.29 12.66
CA VAL A 50 -0.34 0.05 11.95
C VAL A 50 -0.97 -1.20 11.35
N SER A 51 -2.29 -1.30 11.39
CA SER A 51 -2.99 -2.33 10.63
C SER A 51 -3.03 -1.95 9.14
N LEU A 52 -3.23 -2.93 8.26
CA LEU A 52 -3.42 -2.68 6.83
C LEU A 52 -4.64 -1.80 6.54
N SER A 53 -5.72 -1.96 7.31
CA SER A 53 -6.91 -1.11 7.18
C SER A 53 -6.61 0.35 7.52
N MET A 54 -5.80 0.60 8.56
CA MET A 54 -5.36 1.97 8.89
C MET A 54 -4.45 2.55 7.81
N LEU A 55 -3.53 1.76 7.25
CA LEU A 55 -2.71 2.19 6.11
C LEU A 55 -3.57 2.59 4.91
N ALA A 56 -4.62 1.82 4.62
CA ALA A 56 -5.56 2.16 3.56
C ALA A 56 -6.29 3.49 3.84
N THR A 57 -6.76 3.71 5.08
CA THR A 57 -7.38 4.98 5.48
C THR A 57 -6.41 6.16 5.35
N ILE A 58 -5.16 5.99 5.77
CA ILE A 58 -4.13 7.03 5.65
C ILE A 58 -3.88 7.36 4.18
N ALA A 59 -3.69 6.34 3.34
CA ALA A 59 -3.46 6.54 1.90
C ALA A 59 -4.61 7.30 1.24
N SER A 60 -5.87 6.92 1.52
CA SER A 60 -7.04 7.64 1.01
C SER A 60 -7.06 9.10 1.48
N SER A 61 -6.75 9.36 2.76
CA SER A 61 -6.67 10.73 3.29
C SER A 61 -5.59 11.58 2.61
N VAL A 62 -4.43 11.00 2.31
CA VAL A 62 -3.34 11.67 1.58
C VAL A 62 -3.79 12.03 0.15
N ILE A 63 -4.52 11.16 -0.53
CA ILE A 63 -5.07 11.42 -1.87
C ILE A 63 -6.11 12.55 -1.81
N THR A 64 -7.08 12.45 -0.90
CA THR A 64 -8.11 13.47 -0.67
C THR A 64 -7.48 14.85 -0.48
N LYS A 65 -6.44 14.93 0.38
CA LYS A 65 -5.65 16.15 0.57
C LYS A 65 -4.92 16.61 -0.70
N SER A 66 -4.33 15.68 -1.46
CA SER A 66 -3.62 16.00 -2.72
C SER A 66 -4.56 16.55 -3.80
N LEU A 67 -5.84 16.17 -3.74
CA LEU A 67 -6.89 16.66 -4.62
C LEU A 67 -7.52 17.99 -4.16
N GLY A 68 -7.15 18.51 -2.99
CA GLY A 68 -7.76 19.71 -2.42
C GLY A 68 -9.21 19.50 -1.94
N LEU A 69 -9.60 18.25 -1.74
CA LEU A 69 -10.85 17.88 -1.11
C LEU A 69 -10.55 17.79 0.39
N ASN A 70 -10.99 18.77 1.17
CA ASN A 70 -10.76 18.81 2.62
C ASN A 70 -12.05 18.51 3.37
#